data_AF-A0A3M8H8D1-F1
#
_entry.id   AF-A0A3M8H8D1-F1
#
_cell.length_a   1.000
_cell.length_b   1.000
_cell.length_c   1.000
_cell.angle_alpha   90.00
_cell.angle_beta   90.00
_cell.angle_gamma   90.00
#
_symmetry.space_group_name_H-M   'P 1'
#
loop_
_entity.id
_entity.type
_entity.pdbx_description
1 polymer ?
#
loop_
_entity_poly.entity_id
_entity_poly.type
_entity_poly.pdbx_seq_one_letter_code
_entity_poly.pdbx_strand_id
1 'polypeptide(L)'
;MRGEESYIENILRLNRGKPATFHFTVPTATGGGNGNTVSVRGVVEAAGRDHAIIRELQTNHRYLFPMIYFDYAEFDEEVAYFNQTPGVTDR
;
A
#
# COMPACT_ATOMS: atom_id res chain seq x y z
N MET A 1 23.88 -10.88 2.23
CA MET A 1 22.88 -10.51 1.22
C MET A 1 21.59 -10.23 1.96
N ARG A 2 21.17 -8.97 2.12
CA ARG A 2 19.78 -8.70 2.53
C ARG A 2 18.95 -8.95 1.27
N GLY A 3 18.14 -10.00 1.28
CA GLY A 3 17.35 -10.40 0.11
C GLY A 3 16.45 -9.27 -0.35
N GLU A 4 16.06 -9.29 -1.62
CA GLU A 4 14.91 -8.52 -2.07
C GLU A 4 13.72 -8.88 -1.19
N GLU A 5 13.38 -7.99 -0.28
CA GLU A 5 12.22 -8.13 0.56
C GLU A 5 11.06 -7.46 -0.17
N SER A 6 10.35 -8.25 -1.00
CA SER A 6 9.07 -7.91 -1.65
C SER A 6 7.92 -7.74 -0.66
N TYR A 7 8.18 -7.08 0.46
CA TYR A 7 7.16 -6.70 1.43
C TYR A 7 6.33 -5.55 0.88
N ILE A 8 5.03 -5.58 1.18
CA ILE A 8 4.08 -4.56 0.76
C ILE A 8 4.54 -3.16 1.19
N GLU A 9 5.09 -3.02 2.40
CA GLU A 9 5.65 -1.73 2.87
C GLU A 9 6.71 -1.14 1.92
N ASN A 10 7.57 -1.98 1.35
CA ASN A 10 8.64 -1.54 0.48
C ASN A 10 8.10 -1.15 -0.89
N ILE A 11 7.14 -1.94 -1.42
CA ILE A 11 6.44 -1.62 -2.66
C ILE A 11 5.70 -0.28 -2.50
N LEU A 12 5.01 -0.06 -1.38
CA LEU A 12 4.35 1.22 -1.10
C LEU A 12 5.35 2.38 -0.97
N ARG A 13 6.54 2.16 -0.36
CA ARG A 13 7.60 3.17 -0.30
C ARG A 13 8.13 3.54 -1.69
N LEU A 14 8.31 2.56 -2.58
CA LEU A 14 8.75 2.79 -3.96
C LEU A 14 7.75 3.60 -4.77
N ASN A 15 6.46 3.52 -4.42
CA ASN A 15 5.36 4.18 -5.14
C ASN A 15 4.83 5.43 -4.41
N ARG A 16 5.64 6.07 -3.55
CA ARG A 16 5.26 7.31 -2.87
C ARG A 16 4.93 8.42 -3.87
N GLY A 17 3.86 9.14 -3.58
CA GLY A 17 3.39 10.24 -4.44
C GLY A 17 2.57 9.80 -5.67
N LYS A 18 2.57 8.51 -6.04
CA LYS A 18 1.74 8.01 -7.15
C LYS A 18 0.27 7.93 -6.75
N PRO A 19 -0.65 8.53 -7.51
CA PRO A 19 -2.09 8.41 -7.27
C PRO A 19 -2.57 6.96 -7.37
N ALA A 20 -3.35 6.54 -6.37
CA ALA A 20 -3.98 5.23 -6.34
C ALA A 20 -5.28 5.26 -5.52
N THR A 21 -6.12 4.25 -5.74
CA THR A 21 -7.22 3.92 -4.83
C THR A 21 -6.78 2.79 -3.90
N PHE A 22 -6.80 3.03 -2.60
CA PHE A 22 -6.41 2.05 -1.57
C PHE A 22 -7.66 1.48 -0.90
N HIS A 23 -7.76 0.16 -0.82
CA HIS A 23 -8.90 -0.54 -0.22
C HIS A 23 -8.49 -1.23 1.08
N PHE A 24 -9.32 -1.04 2.11
CA PHE A 24 -9.11 -1.63 3.43
C PHE A 24 -10.40 -2.25 3.94
N THR A 25 -10.34 -3.42 4.55
CA THR A 25 -11.47 -4.03 5.24
C THR A 25 -11.25 -3.97 6.74
N VAL A 26 -11.97 -3.06 7.40
CA VAL A 26 -11.87 -2.86 8.85
C VAL A 26 -12.95 -3.67 9.57
N PRO A 27 -12.60 -4.51 10.57
CA PRO A 27 -13.57 -5.26 11.35
C PRO A 27 -14.55 -4.32 12.07
N THR A 28 -15.84 -4.58 11.92
CA THR A 28 -16.88 -3.82 12.62
C THR A 28 -16.88 -4.21 14.09
N ALA A 29 -16.97 -3.22 15.00
CA ALA A 29 -16.95 -3.43 16.46
C ALA A 29 -18.13 -4.26 17.01
N THR A 30 -19.15 -4.56 16.19
CA THR A 30 -20.40 -5.20 16.60
C THR A 30 -20.51 -6.69 16.27
N GLY A 31 -19.47 -7.34 15.73
CA GLY A 31 -19.41 -8.81 15.58
C GLY A 31 -20.41 -9.45 14.60
N GLY A 32 -21.20 -8.65 13.87
CA GLY A 32 -22.14 -9.11 12.85
C GLY A 32 -21.59 -8.90 11.45
N GLY A 33 -21.19 -9.99 10.80
CA GLY A 33 -21.05 -10.22 9.36
C GLY A 33 -20.70 -9.04 8.44
N ASN A 34 -19.48 -9.11 7.88
CA ASN A 34 -18.87 -8.26 6.85
C ASN A 34 -18.26 -6.97 7.44
N GLY A 35 -16.92 -6.92 7.49
CA GLY A 35 -16.19 -5.70 7.86
C GLY A 35 -16.55 -4.54 6.93
N ASN A 36 -16.36 -3.31 7.40
CA ASN A 36 -16.61 -2.12 6.58
C ASN A 36 -15.42 -1.92 5.63
N THR A 37 -15.64 -2.08 4.32
CA THR A 37 -14.66 -1.70 3.32
C THR A 37 -14.56 -0.18 3.24
N VAL A 38 -13.35 0.34 3.34
CA VAL A 38 -13.00 1.75 3.22
C VAL A 38 -12.08 1.90 2.02
N SER A 39 -12.48 2.76 1.08
CA SER A 39 -11.68 3.09 -0.11
C SER A 39 -11.21 4.54 -0.03
N VAL A 40 -9.91 4.78 -0.19
CA VAL A 40 -9.32 6.13 -0.18
C VAL A 40 -8.58 6.38 -1.49
N ARG A 41 -9.00 7.42 -2.23
CA ARG A 41 -8.27 7.91 -3.41
C ARG A 41 -7.19 8.88 -2.95
N GLY A 42 -5.93 8.44 -2.99
CA GLY A 42 -4.84 9.14 -2.33
C GLY A 42 -3.47 8.87 -2.93
N VAL A 43 -2.44 9.25 -2.18
CA VAL A 43 -1.05 8.87 -2.42
C VAL A 43 -0.45 8.30 -1.15
N VAL A 44 0.50 7.37 -1.27
CA VAL A 44 1.33 6.97 -0.14
C VAL A 44 2.20 8.17 0.26
N GLU A 45 1.97 8.70 1.45
CA GLU A 45 2.83 9.74 2.04
C GLU A 45 3.97 9.09 2.82
N ALA A 46 3.73 8.01 3.55
CA ALA A 46 4.73 7.19 4.24
C ALA A 46 4.25 5.73 4.40
N ALA A 47 5.17 4.78 4.55
CA ALA A 47 4.84 3.39 4.86
C ALA A 47 5.86 2.79 5.84
N GLY A 48 5.36 2.27 6.96
CA GLY A 48 6.08 1.49 7.95
C GLY A 48 5.82 0.00 7.80
N ARG A 49 6.29 -0.80 8.76
CA ARG A 49 6.15 -2.26 8.71
C ARG A 49 4.72 -2.75 8.88
N ASP A 50 3.98 -2.08 9.75
CA ASP A 50 2.63 -2.44 10.17
C ASP A 50 1.59 -1.37 9.81
N HIS A 51 2.00 -0.28 9.18
CA HIS A 51 1.11 0.84 8.86
C HIS A 51 1.51 1.60 7.58
N ALA A 52 0.55 2.32 7.01
CA ALA A 52 0.77 3.30 5.96
C ALA A 52 0.04 4.62 6.27
N ILE A 53 0.64 5.73 5.85
CA ILE A 53 0.00 7.04 5.84
C ILE A 53 -0.42 7.34 4.41
N ILE A 54 -1.73 7.42 4.19
CA ILE A 54 -2.32 7.79 2.91
C ILE A 54 -2.85 9.21 3.00
N ARG A 55 -2.39 10.08 2.10
CA ARG A 55 -2.95 11.43 1.95
C ARG A 55 -4.01 11.40 0.86
N GLU A 56 -5.26 11.68 1.23
CA GLU A 56 -6.37 11.78 0.29
C GLU A 56 -6.20 13.00 -0.63
N LEU A 57 -6.44 12.80 -1.92
CA LEU A 57 -6.21 13.85 -2.92
C LEU A 57 -7.21 15.00 -2.83
N GLN A 58 -8.47 14.70 -2.50
CA GLN A 58 -9.54 15.71 -2.50
C GLN A 58 -9.45 16.67 -1.31
N THR A 59 -9.11 16.16 -0.13
CA THR A 59 -9.19 16.93 1.14
C THR A 59 -7.83 17.21 1.77
N ASN A 60 -6.76 16.54 1.33
CA ASN A 60 -5.47 16.46 2.03
C ASN A 60 -5.54 15.85 3.44
N HIS A 61 -6.63 15.18 3.80
CA HIS A 61 -6.67 14.36 5.02
C HIS A 61 -5.63 13.25 4.96
N ARG A 62 -5.04 12.96 6.12
CA ARG A 62 -4.04 11.91 6.29
C ARG A 62 -4.66 10.81 7.14
N TYR A 63 -4.73 9.63 6.54
CA TYR A 63 -5.20 8.43 7.21
C TYR A 63 -3.99 7.61 7.60
N LEU A 64 -3.93 7.21 8.87
CA LEU A 64 -3.03 6.17 9.35
C LEU A 64 -3.77 4.83 9.31
N PHE A 65 -3.39 3.95 8.39
CA PHE A 65 -4.00 2.64 8.26
C PHE A 65 -3.06 1.53 8.76
N PRO A 66 -3.54 0.62 9.62
CA PRO A 66 -2.86 -0.63 9.89
C PRO A 66 -2.81 -1.51 8.62
N MET A 67 -1.63 -2.00 8.26
CA MET A 67 -1.44 -2.84 7.06
C MET A 67 -2.13 -4.20 7.17
N ILE A 68 -2.49 -4.66 8.37
CA ILE A 68 -3.30 -5.88 8.55
C ILE A 68 -4.70 -5.77 7.93
N TYR A 69 -5.19 -4.54 7.72
CA TYR A 69 -6.48 -4.31 7.07
C TYR A 69 -6.37 -3.93 5.60
N PHE A 70 -5.15 -3.90 5.03
CA PHE A 70 -4.96 -3.55 3.63
C PHE A 70 -5.32 -4.73 2.73
N ASP A 71 -6.24 -4.50 1.80
CA ASP A 71 -6.65 -5.53 0.83
C ASP A 71 -5.80 -5.43 -0.44
N TYR A 72 -5.90 -4.31 -1.17
CA TYR A 72 -5.13 -4.02 -2.39
C TYR A 72 -5.15 -2.52 -2.74
N ALA A 73 -4.33 -2.14 -3.72
CA ALA A 73 -4.32 -0.79 -4.28
C ALA A 73 -4.36 -0.81 -5.81
N GLU A 74 -5.08 0.13 -6.39
CA GLU A 74 -5.19 0.35 -7.84
C GLU A 74 -4.46 1.65 -8.20
N PHE A 75 -3.26 1.53 -8.77
CA PHE A 75 -2.48 2.67 -9.21
C PHE A 75 -2.96 3.17 -10.58
N ASP A 76 -2.99 4.49 -10.76
CA ASP A 76 -3.36 5.11 -12.04
C ASP A 76 -2.27 4.94 -13.12
N GLU A 77 -1.06 4.64 -12.68
CA GLU A 77 0.14 4.48 -13.50
C GLU A 77 0.84 3.15 -13.20
N GLU A 78 1.86 2.81 -13.99
CA GLU A 78 2.64 1.59 -13.79
C GLU A 78 3.25 1.54 -12.38
N VAL A 79 3.03 0.42 -11.69
CA VAL A 79 3.55 0.19 -10.35
C VAL A 79 5.05 -0.01 -10.43
N ALA A 80 5.80 0.83 -9.72
CA ALA A 80 7.22 0.63 -9.54
C ALA A 80 7.45 -0.63 -8.69
N TYR A 81 8.23 -1.56 -9.23
CA TYR A 81 8.61 -2.79 -8.56
C TYR A 81 10.12 -2.98 -8.68
N PHE A 82 10.71 -3.79 -7.81
CA PHE A 82 12.14 -4.10 -7.90
C PHE A 82 12.45 -4.70 -9.27
N ASN A 83 13.56 -4.29 -9.88
CA ASN A 83 14.02 -4.86 -11.14
C ASN A 83 14.32 -6.34 -10.92
N GLN A 84 13.36 -7.22 -11.21
CA GLN A 84 13.60 -8.65 -11.30
C GLN A 84 14.47 -8.87 -12.54
N THR A 85 15.77 -8.70 -12.41
CA THR A 85 16.70 -9.12 -13.46
C THR A 85 16.82 -10.63 -13.30
N PRO A 86 16.20 -11.46 -14.15
CA PRO A 86 16.37 -12.90 -14.05
C PRO A 86 17.74 -13.21 -14.63
N GLY A 87 18.73 -13.39 -13.75
CA GLY A 87 20.02 -13.99 -14.08
C GLY A 87 20.87 -13.25 -15.13
N VAL A 88 21.46 -12.11 -14.75
CA VAL A 88 22.80 -11.81 -15.26
C VAL A 88 23.76 -12.65 -14.43
N THR A 89 23.95 -13.91 -14.84
CA THR A 89 25.10 -14.69 -14.39
C THR A 89 26.33 -14.04 -15.03
N ASP A 90 27.09 -13.33 -14.21
CA ASP A 90 28.42 -12.83 -14.57
C ASP A 90 29.24 -14.01 -15.12
N ARG A 91 29.80 -13.83 -16.32
CA ARG A 91 30.64 -14.83 -16.98
C ARG A 91 32.07 -14.70 -16.51
#